data_AF-A0A522Y0J5-F1
#
_entry.id   AF-A0A522Y0J5-F1
#
_cell.length_a   1.000
_cell.length_b   1.000
_cell.length_c   1.000
_cell.angle_alpha   90.00
_cell.angle_beta   90.00
_cell.angle_gamma   90.00
#
_symmetry.space_group_name_H-M   'P 1'
#
loop_
_entity.id
_entity.type
_entity.pdbx_description
1 polymer ?
#
loop_
_entity_poly.entity_id
_entity_poly.type
_entity_poly.pdbx_seq_one_letter_code
_entity_poly.pdbx_strand_id
1 'polypeptide(L)'
;MGESKLKLAKRDEMLLSCAGVQTMTGRVQMRWESESAATPMGQLAYFIEFLNLTGLWSRWLETCPLSYSSGNAPSKAEVLGTWMLSVLSGHRRYAHVTGIRCDGVNPGLLGMGKVVSEDALRNALKRIPESAGTAWLDGHLSASVAPLLDAPWILDTATTVKPLYGHQEGAVVSYNPRKPGRPSHSYHTYRMAGLRQVLGVEVHAGNEHAAKHTQPGLLKILDDLPVGKKPHLVRGDNAFGNDSMMTALEERGQPYLFKLKLSKNVKRHIGSLFRQSDWADAGQGWEGKDGELALTGWAAKRHVVVLRRPLKGEIMVAGEDDGQQLLGFVEADRKTGKQITGYEYAVLVTNTGYDILALGQLYRDRADAENAFDALKNQWGWGGFTTHDLARCQLAARAVALVYNWWSLFVRLANPEARREAITSRPWLMSSVGHRTEHAGQTTITLTGLHAYFEKARTALKHVSAMLQGWVVRAAEQLNPVTVWNLVCDHLKRVLAGVGPPPTHRFLENHANGIG
;
A
#
# COMPACT_ATOMS: atom_id res chain seq x y z
N MET A 1 28.75 -6.68 46.22
CA MET A 1 28.56 -5.26 46.62
C MET A 1 27.23 -5.13 47.34
N GLY A 2 27.17 -4.54 48.53
CA GLY A 2 25.93 -4.47 49.32
C GLY A 2 24.91 -3.46 48.75
N GLU A 3 23.61 -3.73 48.93
CA GLU A 3 22.48 -2.93 48.42
C GLU A 3 22.56 -1.44 48.73
N SER A 4 23.15 -1.06 49.86
CA SER A 4 23.35 0.33 50.26
C SER A 4 24.28 1.10 49.29
N LYS A 5 25.36 0.47 48.82
CA LYS A 5 26.28 1.08 47.83
C LYS A 5 25.64 1.19 46.43
N LEU A 6 24.78 0.24 46.06
CA LEU A 6 23.98 0.29 44.83
C LEU A 6 22.94 1.42 44.85
N LYS A 7 22.27 1.65 45.98
CA LYS A 7 21.32 2.77 46.15
C LYS A 7 22.02 4.13 46.11
N LEU A 8 23.22 4.26 46.71
CA LEU A 8 24.01 5.48 46.67
C LEU A 8 24.52 5.78 45.26
N ALA A 9 25.07 4.78 44.57
CA ALA A 9 25.49 4.92 43.17
C ALA A 9 24.32 5.32 42.25
N LYS A 10 23.15 4.68 42.40
CA LYS A 10 21.93 5.08 41.68
C LYS A 10 21.51 6.52 42.01
N ARG A 11 21.63 6.96 43.26
CA ARG A 11 21.28 8.32 43.68
C ARG A 11 22.24 9.36 43.10
N ASP A 12 23.54 9.07 43.06
CA ASP A 12 24.56 9.97 42.52
C ASP A 12 24.46 10.07 40.99
N GLU A 13 24.19 8.96 40.30
CA GLU A 13 23.86 8.93 38.87
C GLU A 13 22.55 9.68 38.58
N MET A 14 21.55 9.54 39.45
CA MET A 14 20.28 10.26 39.35
C MET A 14 20.45 11.78 39.53
N LEU A 15 21.38 12.24 40.38
CA LEU A 15 21.70 13.65 40.56
C LEU A 15 22.53 14.23 39.40
N LEU A 16 23.43 13.44 38.81
CA LEU A 16 24.21 13.83 37.62
C LEU A 16 23.36 13.94 36.34
N SER A 17 22.23 13.24 36.28
CA SER A 17 21.30 13.26 35.13
C SER A 17 20.35 14.47 35.09
N CYS A 18 20.37 15.33 36.12
CA CYS A 18 19.44 16.45 36.26
C CYS A 18 20.10 17.80 35.96
N ALA A 19 19.62 18.49 34.91
CA ALA A 19 20.08 19.83 34.54
C ALA A 19 18.92 20.83 34.51
N GLY A 20 19.10 21.97 35.18
CA GLY A 20 18.11 23.05 35.16
C GLY A 20 18.18 23.85 33.85
N VAL A 21 17.12 23.83 33.05
CA VAL A 21 16.98 24.55 31.78
C VAL A 21 16.07 25.76 31.96
N GLN A 22 16.46 26.91 31.42
CA GLN A 22 15.62 28.10 31.42
C GLN A 22 14.63 28.05 30.25
N THR A 23 13.34 28.25 30.53
CA THR A 23 12.28 28.37 29.52
C THR A 23 11.56 29.72 29.65
N MET A 24 10.65 29.99 28.71
CA MET A 24 9.82 31.21 28.73
C MET A 24 8.89 31.28 29.96
N THR A 25 8.61 30.15 30.62
CA THR A 25 7.74 30.07 31.81
C THR A 25 8.52 29.88 33.11
N GLY A 26 9.86 29.91 33.07
CA GLY A 26 10.72 29.77 34.24
C GLY A 26 11.75 28.67 34.09
N ARG A 27 12.42 28.31 35.20
CA ARG A 27 13.44 27.26 35.19
C ARG A 27 12.78 25.89 35.42
N VAL A 28 13.05 24.94 34.54
CA VAL A 28 12.59 23.54 34.66
C VAL A 28 13.78 22.60 34.87
N GLN A 29 13.58 21.49 35.59
CA GLN A 29 14.60 20.46 35.77
C GLN A 29 14.42 19.38 34.72
N MET A 30 15.43 19.16 33.88
CA MET A 30 15.45 18.10 32.88
C MET A 30 16.14 16.88 33.46
N ARG A 31 15.53 15.70 33.34
CA ARG A 31 16.13 14.41 33.69
C ARG A 31 16.27 13.57 32.43
N TRP A 32 17.44 12.99 32.24
CA TRP A 32 17.70 12.03 31.16
C TRP A 32 17.66 10.61 31.70
N GLU A 33 16.86 9.74 31.09
CA GLU A 33 16.75 8.32 31.44
C GLU A 33 17.16 7.47 30.23
N SER A 34 18.06 6.50 30.46
CA SER A 34 18.64 5.65 29.42
C SER A 34 17.96 4.28 29.31
N GLU A 35 17.48 3.72 30.42
CA GLU A 35 16.69 2.49 30.48
C GLU A 35 15.20 2.83 30.38
N SER A 36 14.77 3.23 29.19
CA SER A 36 13.39 3.64 28.96
C SER A 36 12.44 2.46 29.16
N ALA A 37 11.45 2.61 30.04
CA ALA A 37 10.23 1.80 30.04
C ALA A 37 9.13 2.44 29.18
N ALA A 38 9.49 3.33 28.25
CA ALA A 38 8.57 4.12 27.45
C ALA A 38 8.72 3.89 25.95
N THR A 39 7.65 4.18 25.22
CA THR A 39 7.60 4.18 23.76
C THR A 39 6.81 5.40 23.25
N PRO A 40 7.22 6.02 22.12
CA PRO A 40 6.41 7.03 21.46
C PRO A 40 5.23 6.44 20.67
N MET A 41 5.11 5.11 20.58
CA MET A 41 4.11 4.39 19.79
C MET A 41 3.26 3.47 20.68
N GLY A 42 2.72 3.98 21.78
CA GLY A 42 2.08 3.17 22.83
C GLY A 42 0.85 2.38 22.37
N GLN A 43 0.04 2.96 21.48
CA GLN A 43 -1.13 2.26 20.92
C GLN A 43 -0.76 1.08 20.00
N LEU A 44 0.51 0.94 19.60
CA LEU A 44 0.97 -0.14 18.74
C LEU A 44 0.74 -1.53 19.36
N ALA A 45 0.60 -1.62 20.69
CA ALA A 45 0.21 -2.84 21.39
C ALA A 45 -1.04 -3.53 20.78
N TYR A 46 -2.04 -2.76 20.33
CA TYR A 46 -3.25 -3.30 19.69
C TYR A 46 -2.98 -3.86 18.28
N PHE A 47 -2.05 -3.27 17.53
CA PHE A 47 -1.62 -3.83 16.25
C PHE A 47 -0.78 -5.09 16.44
N ILE A 48 0.05 -5.13 17.48
CA ILE A 48 0.81 -6.31 17.88
C ILE A 48 -0.14 -7.44 18.28
N GLU A 49 -1.20 -7.16 19.05
CA GLU A 49 -2.28 -8.10 19.35
C GLU A 49 -2.91 -8.65 18.05
N PHE A 50 -3.26 -7.78 17.12
CA PHE A 50 -3.78 -8.19 15.80
C PHE A 50 -2.83 -9.15 15.07
N LEU A 51 -1.54 -8.82 14.98
CA LEU A 51 -0.54 -9.66 14.32
C LEU A 51 -0.34 -11.01 15.02
N ASN A 52 -0.41 -11.02 16.35
CA ASN A 52 -0.27 -12.21 17.18
C ASN A 52 -1.48 -13.14 17.03
N LEU A 53 -2.70 -12.64 17.27
CA LEU A 53 -3.91 -13.46 17.27
C LEU A 53 -4.28 -14.00 15.89
N THR A 54 -3.93 -13.27 14.81
CA THR A 54 -4.09 -13.76 13.43
C THR A 54 -3.00 -14.75 13.01
N GLY A 55 -1.94 -14.89 13.81
CA GLY A 55 -0.75 -15.70 13.50
C GLY A 55 0.08 -15.16 12.32
N LEU A 56 -0.16 -13.92 11.87
CA LEU A 56 0.61 -13.31 10.78
C LEU A 56 2.07 -13.14 11.18
N TRP A 57 2.32 -12.70 12.42
CA TRP A 57 3.66 -12.54 12.95
C TRP A 57 4.42 -13.86 13.10
N SER A 58 3.83 -14.86 13.77
CA SER A 58 4.48 -16.14 14.02
C SER A 58 4.85 -16.86 12.72
N ARG A 59 3.92 -16.95 11.77
CA ARG A 59 4.19 -17.56 10.46
C ARG A 59 5.30 -16.81 9.70
N TRP A 60 5.35 -15.48 9.79
CA TRP A 60 6.40 -14.68 9.16
C TRP A 60 7.78 -14.99 9.74
N LEU A 61 7.88 -15.09 11.07
CA LEU A 61 9.12 -15.45 11.77
C LEU A 61 9.57 -16.88 11.48
N GLU A 62 8.67 -17.86 11.64
CA GLU A 62 8.97 -19.29 11.56
C GLU A 62 9.57 -19.65 10.18
N THR A 63 8.91 -19.18 9.13
CA THR A 63 9.27 -19.47 7.73
C THR A 63 10.38 -18.59 7.17
N CYS A 64 10.90 -17.64 7.96
CA CYS A 64 11.97 -16.76 7.51
C CYS A 64 13.24 -17.57 7.17
N PRO A 65 13.81 -17.42 5.96
CA PRO A 65 14.99 -18.19 5.52
C PRO A 65 16.31 -17.72 6.15
N LEU A 66 16.28 -16.67 6.97
CA LEU A 66 17.44 -16.19 7.69
C LEU A 66 17.99 -17.27 8.61
N SER A 67 19.27 -17.61 8.43
CA SER A 67 20.00 -18.54 9.27
C SER A 67 21.32 -17.91 9.75
N TYR A 68 21.74 -18.33 10.93
CA TYR A 68 23.00 -17.92 11.54
C TYR A 68 23.76 -19.15 12.03
N SER A 69 25.08 -19.05 12.02
CA SER A 69 25.98 -20.05 12.60
C SER A 69 26.49 -19.65 13.99
N SER A 70 26.32 -18.38 14.39
CA SER A 70 26.84 -17.82 15.65
C SER A 70 25.73 -17.63 16.67
N GLY A 71 25.98 -18.01 17.93
CA GLY A 71 25.06 -17.77 19.04
C GLY A 71 24.94 -16.29 19.46
N ASN A 72 25.82 -15.41 18.98
CA ASN A 72 25.76 -13.97 19.23
C ASN A 72 24.97 -13.20 18.16
N ALA A 73 24.42 -13.89 17.17
CA ALA A 73 23.64 -13.24 16.13
C ALA A 73 22.26 -12.80 16.65
N PRO A 74 21.72 -11.67 16.15
CA PRO A 74 20.37 -11.26 16.51
C PRO A 74 19.34 -12.32 16.14
N SER A 75 18.28 -12.44 16.93
CA SER A 75 17.21 -13.38 16.63
C SER A 75 16.42 -12.96 15.38
N LYS A 76 15.69 -13.89 14.76
CA LYS A 76 14.75 -13.56 13.67
C LYS A 76 13.73 -12.51 14.10
N ALA A 77 13.20 -12.62 15.33
CA ALA A 77 12.26 -11.66 15.90
C ALA A 77 12.89 -10.26 15.99
N GLU A 78 14.13 -10.16 16.48
CA GLU A 78 14.84 -8.88 16.58
C GLU A 78 15.05 -8.23 15.20
N VAL A 79 15.46 -9.01 14.19
CA VAL A 79 15.68 -8.50 12.82
C VAL A 79 14.36 -8.06 12.18
N LEU A 80 13.38 -8.96 12.13
CA LEU A 80 12.12 -8.72 11.42
C LEU A 80 11.25 -7.69 12.14
N GLY A 81 11.29 -7.67 13.47
CA GLY A 81 10.58 -6.69 14.27
C GLY A 81 11.20 -5.30 14.17
N THR A 82 12.53 -5.20 14.19
CA THR A 82 13.22 -3.92 13.90
C THR A 82 12.84 -3.39 12.52
N TRP A 83 12.75 -4.27 11.53
CA TRP A 83 12.35 -3.90 10.18
C TRP A 83 10.91 -3.39 10.12
N MET A 84 9.97 -4.14 10.69
CA MET A 84 8.56 -3.78 10.73
C MET A 84 8.33 -2.47 11.48
N LEU A 85 8.93 -2.31 12.67
CA LEU A 85 8.86 -1.08 13.45
C LEU A 85 9.40 0.10 12.63
N SER A 86 10.54 -0.05 11.95
CA SER A 86 11.08 1.00 11.09
C SER A 86 10.11 1.38 9.97
N VAL A 87 9.46 0.41 9.32
CA VAL A 87 8.47 0.68 8.26
C VAL A 87 7.23 1.38 8.83
N LEU A 88 6.74 0.95 10.00
CA LEU A 88 5.60 1.56 10.69
C LEU A 88 5.89 2.99 11.17
N SER A 89 7.12 3.29 11.58
CA SER A 89 7.58 4.64 11.92
C SER A 89 7.72 5.57 10.70
N GLY A 90 7.37 5.11 9.50
CA GLY A 90 7.44 5.91 8.27
C GLY A 90 8.86 6.18 7.80
N HIS A 91 9.82 5.38 8.25
CA HIS A 91 11.21 5.54 7.84
C HIS A 91 11.37 5.27 6.36
N ARG A 92 12.27 6.02 5.73
CA ARG A 92 12.58 5.92 4.30
C ARG A 92 14.00 5.43 4.03
N ARG A 93 14.78 5.11 5.07
CA ARG A 93 16.18 4.66 4.98
C ARG A 93 16.50 3.76 6.16
N TYR A 94 17.42 2.81 5.99
CA TYR A 94 17.90 1.96 7.08
C TYR A 94 18.46 2.76 8.27
N ALA A 95 19.19 3.86 8.01
CA ALA A 95 19.77 4.70 9.07
C ALA A 95 18.73 5.28 10.05
N HIS A 96 17.46 5.40 9.65
CA HIS A 96 16.43 5.91 10.54
C HIS A 96 16.10 4.93 11.67
N VAL A 97 16.46 3.65 11.56
CA VAL A 97 16.31 2.65 12.64
C VAL A 97 16.91 3.18 13.96
N THR A 98 18.00 3.94 13.90
CA THR A 98 18.63 4.59 15.07
C THR A 98 17.64 5.40 15.90
N GLY A 99 16.65 6.04 15.27
CA GLY A 99 15.62 6.84 15.95
C GLY A 99 14.63 6.05 16.81
N ILE A 100 14.56 4.72 16.66
CA ILE A 100 13.65 3.86 17.43
C ILE A 100 14.41 2.87 18.33
N ARG A 101 15.74 2.99 18.45
CA ARG A 101 16.55 2.03 19.21
C ARG A 101 16.29 2.01 20.71
N CYS A 102 15.75 3.10 21.25
CA CYS A 102 15.42 3.25 22.66
C CYS A 102 13.94 2.98 22.98
N ASP A 103 13.20 2.32 22.08
CA ASP A 103 11.83 1.86 22.40
C ASP A 103 11.89 0.78 23.48
N GLY A 104 11.38 1.11 24.67
CA GLY A 104 11.41 0.26 25.85
C GLY A 104 10.25 -0.73 25.98
N VAL A 105 9.27 -0.65 25.09
CA VAL A 105 7.97 -1.31 25.27
C VAL A 105 7.68 -2.25 24.11
N ASN A 106 7.63 -1.74 22.88
CA ASN A 106 7.18 -2.51 21.72
C ASN A 106 8.08 -3.70 21.37
N PRO A 107 9.43 -3.64 21.52
CA PRO A 107 10.27 -4.81 21.29
C PRO A 107 9.88 -6.00 22.18
N GLY A 108 9.66 -5.77 23.47
CA GLY A 108 9.25 -6.82 24.40
C GLY A 108 7.90 -7.43 24.04
N LEU A 109 6.94 -6.60 23.61
CA LEU A 109 5.63 -7.08 23.13
C LEU A 109 5.71 -7.95 21.87
N LEU A 110 6.75 -7.77 21.05
CA LEU A 110 7.02 -8.57 19.86
C LEU A 110 7.88 -9.82 20.13
N GLY A 111 8.25 -10.07 21.38
CA GLY A 111 9.20 -11.13 21.75
C GLY A 111 10.65 -10.82 21.34
N MET A 112 10.99 -9.55 21.17
CA MET A 112 12.34 -9.07 20.86
C MET A 112 13.05 -8.65 22.15
N GLY A 113 14.36 -8.91 22.23
CA GLY A 113 15.19 -8.36 23.31
C GLY A 113 15.49 -6.87 23.12
N LYS A 114 15.59 -6.41 21.87
CA LYS A 114 15.91 -5.02 21.51
C LYS A 114 15.61 -4.73 20.04
N VAL A 115 15.61 -3.44 19.71
CA VAL A 115 15.76 -2.97 18.33
C VAL A 115 17.25 -3.03 17.94
N VAL A 116 17.58 -3.74 16.86
CA VAL A 116 18.97 -3.87 16.39
C VAL A 116 19.44 -2.63 15.64
N SER A 117 20.76 -2.48 15.44
CA SER A 117 21.27 -1.40 14.60
C SER A 117 20.90 -1.59 13.12
N GLU A 118 20.93 -0.50 12.37
CA GLU A 118 20.76 -0.49 10.92
C GLU A 118 21.75 -1.40 10.21
N ASP A 119 22.99 -1.51 10.71
CA ASP A 119 24.00 -2.39 10.13
C ASP A 119 23.72 -3.85 10.44
N ALA A 120 23.28 -4.16 11.66
CA ALA A 120 22.86 -5.52 12.01
C ALA A 120 21.67 -5.97 11.14
N LEU A 121 20.67 -5.08 10.96
CA LEU A 121 19.54 -5.33 10.06
C LEU A 121 20.02 -5.57 8.61
N ARG A 122 20.82 -4.66 8.05
CA ARG A 122 21.31 -4.78 6.66
C ARG A 122 22.16 -6.04 6.44
N ASN A 123 22.97 -6.42 7.43
CA ASN A 123 23.79 -7.62 7.39
C ASN A 123 22.94 -8.89 7.52
N ALA A 124 21.88 -8.88 8.34
CA ALA A 124 20.93 -9.98 8.43
C ALA A 124 20.20 -10.18 7.09
N LEU A 125 19.67 -9.11 6.50
CA LEU A 125 18.99 -9.18 5.20
C LEU A 125 19.93 -9.65 4.07
N LYS A 126 21.22 -9.34 4.15
CA LYS A 126 22.23 -9.84 3.19
C LYS A 126 22.43 -11.36 3.27
N ARG A 127 22.16 -11.98 4.41
CA ARG A 127 22.32 -13.43 4.62
C ARG A 127 21.14 -14.24 4.10
N ILE A 128 20.01 -13.60 3.81
CA ILE A 128 18.86 -14.26 3.21
C ILE A 128 19.18 -14.55 1.73
N PRO A 129 19.18 -15.82 1.29
CA PRO A 129 19.35 -16.14 -0.13
C PRO A 129 18.22 -15.51 -0.96
N GLU A 130 18.56 -14.92 -2.10
CA GLU A 130 17.62 -14.13 -2.92
C GLU A 130 16.36 -14.91 -3.31
N SER A 131 16.51 -16.12 -3.85
CA SER A 131 15.38 -16.95 -4.27
C SER A 131 14.48 -17.34 -3.09
N ALA A 132 15.07 -17.74 -1.96
CA ALA A 132 14.36 -18.10 -0.75
C ALA A 132 13.65 -16.89 -0.12
N GLY A 133 14.29 -15.73 -0.09
CA GLY A 133 13.71 -14.48 0.41
C GLY A 133 12.56 -13.99 -0.44
N THR A 134 12.69 -14.07 -1.77
CA THR A 134 11.62 -13.74 -2.72
C THR A 134 10.43 -14.67 -2.54
N ALA A 135 10.65 -16.00 -2.54
CA ALA A 135 9.58 -16.97 -2.35
C ALA A 135 8.88 -16.80 -0.98
N TRP A 136 9.66 -16.55 0.08
CA TRP A 136 9.13 -16.29 1.43
C TRP A 136 8.21 -15.06 1.43
N LEU A 137 8.66 -13.91 0.93
CA LEU A 137 7.83 -12.70 0.95
C LEU A 137 6.66 -12.73 -0.05
N ASP A 138 6.83 -13.34 -1.23
CA ASP A 138 5.73 -13.57 -2.18
C ASP A 138 4.65 -14.44 -1.52
N GLY A 139 5.05 -15.50 -0.80
CA GLY A 139 4.13 -16.36 -0.04
C GLY A 139 3.35 -15.59 1.03
N HIS A 140 4.02 -14.72 1.79
CA HIS A 140 3.35 -13.90 2.81
C HIS A 140 2.46 -12.81 2.23
N LEU A 141 2.85 -12.18 1.12
CA LEU A 141 1.99 -11.24 0.39
C LEU A 141 0.74 -11.95 -0.11
N SER A 142 0.88 -13.11 -0.76
CA SER A 142 -0.24 -13.93 -1.20
C SER A 142 -1.15 -14.33 -0.04
N ALA A 143 -0.60 -14.83 1.07
CA ALA A 143 -1.37 -15.19 2.26
C ALA A 143 -2.09 -14.01 2.92
N SER A 144 -1.55 -12.78 2.79
CA SER A 144 -2.16 -11.56 3.32
C SER A 144 -3.40 -11.10 2.55
N VAL A 145 -3.66 -11.66 1.37
CA VAL A 145 -4.82 -11.32 0.55
C VAL A 145 -5.69 -12.54 0.21
N ALA A 146 -5.15 -13.75 0.20
CA ALA A 146 -5.81 -14.94 -0.32
C ALA A 146 -7.22 -15.24 0.26
N PRO A 147 -7.51 -14.97 1.55
CA PRO A 147 -8.87 -15.13 2.08
C PRO A 147 -9.86 -14.03 1.69
N LEU A 148 -9.40 -12.94 1.07
CA LEU A 148 -10.22 -11.83 0.55
C LEU A 148 -10.62 -12.05 -0.92
N LEU A 149 -9.91 -12.93 -1.65
CA LEU A 149 -10.04 -13.10 -3.11
C LEU A 149 -11.24 -13.93 -3.56
N ASP A 150 -12.00 -14.50 -2.62
CA ASP A 150 -13.27 -15.18 -2.89
C ASP A 150 -14.46 -14.20 -3.01
N ALA A 151 -14.29 -12.93 -2.63
CA ALA A 151 -15.19 -11.85 -2.99
C ALA A 151 -14.77 -11.25 -4.35
N PRO A 152 -15.70 -10.74 -5.18
CA PRO A 152 -15.37 -10.09 -6.44
C PRO A 152 -14.36 -8.95 -6.27
N TRP A 153 -13.32 -8.95 -7.09
CA TRP A 153 -12.22 -8.00 -7.00
C TRP A 153 -11.60 -7.70 -8.36
N ILE A 154 -10.90 -6.56 -8.43
CA ILE A 154 -10.23 -6.06 -9.63
C ILE A 154 -8.73 -5.97 -9.34
N LEU A 155 -7.93 -6.46 -10.28
CA LEU A 155 -6.47 -6.34 -10.25
C LEU A 155 -6.04 -5.13 -11.06
N ASP A 156 -5.47 -4.12 -10.40
CA ASP A 156 -4.78 -3.02 -11.06
C ASP A 156 -3.30 -3.36 -11.24
N THR A 157 -2.82 -3.27 -12.48
CA THR A 157 -1.41 -3.35 -12.83
C THR A 157 -0.89 -1.97 -13.23
N ALA A 158 0.27 -1.61 -12.69
CA ALA A 158 0.93 -0.35 -13.02
C ALA A 158 2.43 -0.43 -12.73
N THR A 159 3.19 0.41 -13.43
CA THR A 159 4.63 0.56 -13.24
C THR A 159 4.93 1.96 -12.72
N THR A 160 5.85 2.06 -11.77
CA THR A 160 6.25 3.34 -11.22
C THR A 160 7.76 3.42 -11.04
N VAL A 161 8.36 4.58 -11.29
CA VAL A 161 9.82 4.75 -11.15
C VAL A 161 10.19 5.41 -9.82
N LYS A 162 11.36 5.05 -9.30
CA LYS A 162 11.95 5.65 -8.10
C LYS A 162 13.36 6.17 -8.42
N PRO A 163 13.57 7.51 -8.40
CA PRO A 163 14.91 8.08 -8.57
C PRO A 163 15.87 7.58 -7.48
N LEU A 164 17.10 7.30 -7.89
CA LEU A 164 18.21 6.91 -7.03
C LEU A 164 19.34 7.95 -7.13
N TYR A 165 20.08 8.11 -6.05
CA TYR A 165 21.13 9.13 -5.91
C TYR A 165 22.52 8.54 -5.67
N GLY A 166 22.72 7.25 -5.96
CA GLY A 166 23.99 6.56 -5.80
C GLY A 166 24.28 5.59 -6.94
N HIS A 167 25.24 4.69 -6.70
CA HIS A 167 25.68 3.67 -7.65
C HIS A 167 25.12 2.29 -7.28
N GLN A 168 23.80 2.19 -7.19
CA GLN A 168 23.12 0.92 -6.98
C GLN A 168 23.04 0.13 -8.30
N GLU A 169 23.10 -1.19 -8.22
CA GLU A 169 22.78 -2.11 -9.30
C GLU A 169 21.39 -1.79 -9.87
N GLY A 170 21.25 -1.79 -11.20
CA GLY A 170 20.00 -1.45 -11.88
C GLY A 170 19.62 0.04 -11.85
N ALA A 171 20.40 0.91 -11.20
CA ALA A 171 20.19 2.35 -11.25
C ALA A 171 20.61 2.91 -12.61
N VAL A 172 19.70 2.84 -13.58
CA VAL A 172 19.94 3.27 -14.97
C VAL A 172 19.00 4.42 -15.33
N VAL A 173 19.47 5.34 -16.18
CA VAL A 173 18.66 6.46 -16.68
C VAL A 173 17.54 5.92 -17.56
N SER A 174 16.32 6.38 -17.32
CA SER A 174 15.14 6.00 -18.08
C SER A 174 14.10 7.11 -18.11
N TYR A 175 12.92 6.81 -18.68
CA TYR A 175 11.79 7.74 -18.66
C TYR A 175 11.35 8.02 -17.22
N ASN A 176 11.59 9.26 -16.79
CA ASN A 176 11.16 9.76 -15.49
C ASN A 176 10.67 11.21 -15.64
N PRO A 177 9.35 11.42 -15.76
CA PRO A 177 8.80 12.75 -16.04
C PRO A 177 9.04 13.74 -14.88
N ARG A 178 9.13 13.24 -13.63
CA ARG A 178 9.33 14.09 -12.45
C ARG A 178 10.79 14.50 -12.25
N LYS A 179 11.74 13.66 -12.67
CA LYS A 179 13.20 13.90 -12.54
C LYS A 179 13.94 13.37 -13.78
N PRO A 180 13.84 14.06 -14.94
CA PRO A 180 14.51 13.63 -16.16
C PRO A 180 16.03 13.46 -15.98
N GLY A 181 16.61 12.47 -16.66
CA GLY A 181 18.05 12.21 -16.63
C GLY A 181 18.58 11.58 -15.33
N ARG A 182 17.72 11.28 -14.34
CA ARG A 182 18.14 10.63 -13.10
C ARG A 182 18.04 9.11 -13.20
N PRO A 183 19.10 8.38 -12.78
CA PRO A 183 19.02 6.94 -12.58
C PRO A 183 17.86 6.54 -11.68
N SER A 184 17.23 5.40 -11.96
CA SER A 184 16.10 4.92 -11.18
C SER A 184 16.01 3.40 -11.16
N HIS A 185 15.17 2.88 -10.27
CA HIS A 185 14.57 1.56 -10.40
C HIS A 185 13.13 1.68 -10.88
N SER A 186 12.64 0.70 -11.63
CA SER A 186 11.23 0.54 -11.96
C SER A 186 10.56 -0.48 -11.03
N TYR A 187 9.37 -0.16 -10.55
CA TYR A 187 8.56 -0.99 -9.65
C TYR A 187 7.32 -1.41 -10.41
N HIS A 188 7.20 -2.70 -10.68
CA HIS A 188 6.08 -3.34 -11.37
C HIS A 188 5.15 -3.92 -10.32
N THR A 189 3.87 -3.53 -10.34
CA THR A 189 3.01 -3.74 -9.17
C THR A 189 1.66 -4.32 -9.55
N TYR A 190 1.17 -5.20 -8.69
CA TYR A 190 -0.09 -5.92 -8.85
C TYR A 190 -0.92 -5.70 -7.59
N ARG A 191 -2.07 -5.06 -7.71
CA ARG A 191 -2.83 -4.58 -6.55
C ARG A 191 -4.32 -4.89 -6.67
N MET A 192 -4.93 -5.24 -5.55
CA MET A 192 -6.37 -5.28 -5.42
C MET A 192 -6.89 -3.86 -5.28
N ALA A 193 -7.65 -3.38 -6.26
CA ALA A 193 -8.12 -2.00 -6.31
C ALA A 193 -8.97 -1.62 -5.09
N GLY A 194 -10.06 -2.37 -4.85
CA GLY A 194 -11.06 -2.03 -3.84
C GLY A 194 -10.49 -1.87 -2.42
N LEU A 195 -9.53 -2.72 -2.03
CA LEU A 195 -8.88 -2.68 -0.72
C LEU A 195 -7.47 -2.06 -0.73
N ARG A 196 -6.97 -1.62 -1.89
CA ARG A 196 -5.58 -1.16 -2.13
C ARG A 196 -4.52 -2.15 -1.65
N GLN A 197 -4.82 -3.44 -1.54
CA GLN A 197 -3.85 -4.43 -1.07
C GLN A 197 -2.85 -4.77 -2.18
N VAL A 198 -1.58 -4.90 -1.83
CA VAL A 198 -0.52 -5.30 -2.77
C VAL A 198 -0.44 -6.82 -2.82
N LEU A 199 -0.58 -7.40 -4.03
CA LEU A 199 -0.39 -8.83 -4.25
C LEU A 199 1.08 -9.16 -4.54
N GLY A 200 1.78 -8.26 -5.22
CA GLY A 200 3.18 -8.45 -5.56
C GLY A 200 3.85 -7.18 -6.07
N VAL A 201 5.18 -7.18 -6.02
CA VAL A 201 6.02 -6.16 -6.62
C VAL A 201 7.32 -6.75 -7.13
N GLU A 202 7.71 -6.36 -8.33
CA GLU A 202 9.02 -6.67 -8.92
C GLU A 202 9.79 -5.36 -9.13
N VAL A 203 11.05 -5.33 -8.69
CA VAL A 203 11.93 -4.17 -8.84
C VAL A 203 12.99 -4.49 -9.88
N HIS A 204 12.97 -3.69 -10.94
CA HIS A 204 13.83 -3.85 -12.11
C HIS A 204 14.72 -2.63 -12.31
N ALA A 205 15.67 -2.76 -13.24
CA ALA A 205 16.49 -1.64 -13.66
C ALA A 205 15.63 -0.51 -14.25
N GLY A 206 16.02 0.75 -14.08
CA GLY A 206 15.16 1.89 -14.46
C GLY A 206 14.67 1.86 -15.91
N ASN A 207 15.47 1.34 -16.85
CA ASN A 207 15.13 1.22 -18.26
C ASN A 207 14.12 0.10 -18.58
N GLU A 208 13.80 -0.76 -17.62
CA GLU A 208 12.87 -1.88 -17.77
C GLU A 208 11.44 -1.52 -17.34
N HIS A 209 11.03 -0.27 -17.46
CA HIS A 209 9.71 0.22 -17.01
C HIS A 209 8.51 -0.16 -17.91
N ALA A 210 8.75 -0.84 -19.04
CA ALA A 210 7.70 -1.17 -20.02
C ALA A 210 6.83 -2.35 -19.56
N ALA A 211 5.60 -2.43 -20.07
CA ALA A 211 4.63 -3.48 -19.71
C ALA A 211 5.11 -4.91 -19.97
N LYS A 212 6.03 -5.13 -20.92
CA LYS A 212 6.64 -6.45 -21.17
C LYS A 212 7.41 -6.99 -19.96
N HIS A 213 7.93 -6.11 -19.09
CA HIS A 213 8.61 -6.50 -17.85
C HIS A 213 7.60 -6.70 -16.72
N THR A 214 6.43 -6.06 -16.77
CA THR A 214 5.33 -6.32 -15.82
C THR A 214 4.59 -7.63 -16.10
N GLN A 215 4.54 -8.06 -17.37
CA GLN A 215 3.75 -9.21 -17.81
C GLN A 215 4.12 -10.52 -17.08
N PRO A 216 5.41 -10.92 -16.95
CA PRO A 216 5.74 -12.20 -16.34
C PRO A 216 5.21 -12.34 -14.91
N GLY A 217 5.41 -11.34 -14.05
CA GLY A 217 4.88 -11.36 -12.69
C GLY A 217 3.35 -11.30 -12.63
N LEU A 218 2.69 -10.61 -13.58
CA LEU A 218 1.22 -10.61 -13.67
C LEU A 218 0.70 -12.02 -13.97
N LEU A 219 1.27 -12.66 -15.00
CA LEU A 219 0.83 -13.99 -15.42
C LEU A 219 1.11 -15.02 -14.33
N LYS A 220 2.26 -14.95 -13.65
CA LYS A 220 2.57 -15.78 -12.49
C LYS A 220 1.47 -15.68 -11.42
N ILE A 221 1.10 -14.45 -11.02
CA ILE A 221 0.03 -14.24 -10.03
C ILE A 221 -1.30 -14.81 -10.51
N LEU A 222 -1.67 -14.60 -11.77
CA LEU A 222 -2.94 -15.10 -12.31
C LEU A 222 -2.97 -16.63 -12.44
N ASP A 223 -1.83 -17.25 -12.70
CA ASP A 223 -1.69 -18.70 -12.89
C ASP A 223 -1.64 -19.44 -11.54
N ASP A 224 -1.05 -18.82 -10.51
CA ASP A 224 -1.01 -19.35 -9.13
C ASP A 224 -2.38 -19.27 -8.42
N LEU A 225 -3.32 -18.46 -8.93
CA LEU A 225 -4.64 -18.28 -8.32
C LEU A 225 -5.65 -19.35 -8.78
N PRO A 226 -6.39 -19.98 -7.84
CA PRO A 226 -7.54 -20.82 -8.18
C PRO A 226 -8.57 -20.05 -9.00
N VAL A 227 -9.28 -20.73 -9.92
CA VAL A 227 -10.26 -20.12 -10.84
C VAL A 227 -11.27 -19.23 -10.10
N GLY A 228 -11.86 -19.72 -9.01
CA GLY A 228 -12.84 -18.98 -8.20
C GLY A 228 -12.26 -17.81 -7.38
N LYS A 229 -10.93 -17.61 -7.42
CA LYS A 229 -10.23 -16.51 -6.74
C LYS A 229 -9.54 -15.54 -7.71
N LYS A 230 -9.65 -15.77 -9.02
CA LYS A 230 -9.09 -14.86 -10.04
C LYS A 230 -9.81 -13.51 -10.02
N PRO A 231 -9.13 -12.41 -10.39
CA PRO A 231 -9.79 -11.12 -10.48
C PRO A 231 -10.86 -11.17 -11.57
N HIS A 232 -11.97 -10.47 -11.33
CA HIS A 232 -13.02 -10.32 -12.36
C HIS A 232 -12.52 -9.50 -13.55
N LEU A 233 -11.52 -8.64 -13.32
CA LEU A 233 -10.97 -7.74 -14.31
C LEU A 233 -9.52 -7.38 -13.99
N VAL A 234 -8.65 -7.39 -15.00
CA VAL A 234 -7.34 -6.76 -14.94
C VAL A 234 -7.43 -5.35 -15.56
N ARG A 235 -7.07 -4.31 -14.82
CA ARG A 235 -7.03 -2.93 -15.35
C ARG A 235 -5.62 -2.39 -15.41
N GLY A 236 -5.38 -1.54 -16.41
CA GLY A 236 -4.08 -0.91 -16.64
C GLY A 236 -4.21 0.34 -17.49
N ASP A 237 -3.20 1.21 -17.41
CA ASP A 237 -3.14 2.43 -18.21
C ASP A 237 -2.71 2.17 -19.67
N ASN A 238 -2.32 3.24 -20.38
CA ASN A 238 -1.95 3.16 -21.79
C ASN A 238 -0.67 2.37 -22.07
N ALA A 239 0.14 2.03 -21.06
CA ALA A 239 1.29 1.16 -21.23
C ALA A 239 0.88 -0.31 -21.45
N PHE A 240 -0.30 -0.69 -20.94
CA PHE A 240 -0.77 -2.08 -20.92
C PHE A 240 -1.68 -2.45 -22.10
N GLY A 241 -2.26 -1.48 -22.80
CA GLY A 241 -3.09 -1.68 -24.00
C GLY A 241 -2.29 -2.07 -25.26
N ASN A 242 -1.42 -3.09 -25.15
CA ASN A 242 -0.62 -3.63 -26.25
C ASN A 242 -0.99 -5.09 -26.54
N ASP A 243 -0.74 -5.54 -27.77
CA ASP A 243 -1.19 -6.85 -28.26
C ASP A 243 -0.67 -8.02 -27.42
N SER A 244 0.62 -8.00 -27.06
CA SER A 244 1.24 -9.08 -26.26
C SER A 244 0.56 -9.23 -24.90
N MET A 245 0.26 -8.13 -24.21
CA MET A 245 -0.46 -8.16 -22.93
C MET A 245 -1.88 -8.69 -23.09
N MET A 246 -2.63 -8.19 -24.07
CA MET A 246 -4.03 -8.61 -24.26
C MET A 246 -4.10 -10.08 -24.68
N THR A 247 -3.28 -10.52 -25.63
CA THR A 247 -3.21 -11.91 -26.08
C THR A 247 -2.93 -12.87 -24.92
N ALA A 248 -1.95 -12.55 -24.07
CA ALA A 248 -1.61 -13.41 -22.93
C ALA A 248 -2.75 -13.54 -21.89
N LEU A 249 -3.61 -12.53 -21.76
CA LEU A 249 -4.80 -12.57 -20.91
C LEU A 249 -5.97 -13.28 -21.60
N GLU A 250 -6.14 -13.11 -22.91
CA GLU A 250 -7.13 -13.80 -23.74
C GLU A 250 -6.90 -15.32 -23.72
N GLU A 251 -5.66 -15.77 -23.87
CA GLU A 251 -5.28 -17.18 -23.76
C GLU A 251 -5.64 -17.80 -22.40
N ARG A 252 -5.71 -16.99 -21.34
CA ARG A 252 -6.09 -17.41 -19.98
C ARG A 252 -7.59 -17.24 -19.70
N GLY A 253 -8.36 -16.72 -20.66
CA GLY A 253 -9.74 -16.31 -20.44
C GLY A 253 -9.89 -15.23 -19.36
N GLN A 254 -8.83 -14.47 -19.07
CA GLN A 254 -8.84 -13.44 -18.03
C GLN A 254 -9.43 -12.14 -18.61
N PRO A 255 -10.53 -11.61 -18.03
CA PRO A 255 -11.05 -10.33 -18.50
C PRO A 255 -10.11 -9.17 -18.20
N TYR A 256 -10.04 -8.19 -19.11
CA TYR A 256 -9.20 -7.00 -18.96
C TYR A 256 -9.87 -5.71 -19.43
N LEU A 257 -9.40 -4.57 -18.92
CA LEU A 257 -9.79 -3.23 -19.36
C LEU A 257 -8.57 -2.31 -19.37
N PHE A 258 -8.11 -1.95 -20.56
CA PHE A 258 -6.94 -1.08 -20.74
C PHE A 258 -7.28 0.19 -21.48
N LYS A 259 -6.52 1.26 -21.25
CA LYS A 259 -6.54 2.43 -22.13
C LYS A 259 -5.61 2.19 -23.31
N LEU A 260 -6.01 2.63 -24.50
CA LEU A 260 -5.14 2.66 -25.67
C LEU A 260 -4.37 3.98 -25.74
N LYS A 261 -3.11 3.89 -26.16
CA LYS A 261 -2.35 5.08 -26.59
C LYS A 261 -3.02 5.66 -27.84
N LEU A 262 -3.18 6.99 -27.89
CA LEU A 262 -3.77 7.71 -29.02
C LEU A 262 -2.82 7.75 -30.22
N SER A 263 -2.52 6.60 -30.81
CA SER A 263 -1.72 6.47 -32.03
C SER A 263 -2.48 7.02 -33.25
N LYS A 264 -1.78 7.21 -34.37
CA LYS A 264 -2.38 7.71 -35.63
C LYS A 264 -3.63 6.92 -36.05
N ASN A 265 -3.60 5.59 -35.89
CA ASN A 265 -4.72 4.73 -36.29
C ASN A 265 -5.88 4.78 -35.27
N VAL A 266 -5.59 4.92 -33.97
CA VAL A 266 -6.62 5.17 -32.95
C VAL A 266 -7.32 6.52 -33.20
N LYS A 267 -6.55 7.58 -33.49
CA LYS A 267 -7.11 8.90 -33.83
C LYS A 267 -7.98 8.85 -35.10
N ARG A 268 -7.57 8.07 -36.11
CA ARG A 268 -8.37 7.85 -37.32
C ARG A 268 -9.71 7.17 -36.99
N HIS A 269 -9.68 6.16 -36.12
CA HIS A 269 -10.90 5.46 -35.69
C HIS A 269 -11.85 6.39 -34.92
N ILE A 270 -11.33 7.20 -34.00
CA ILE A 270 -12.10 8.26 -33.33
C ILE A 270 -12.78 9.17 -34.37
N GLY A 271 -12.04 9.63 -35.38
CA GLY A 271 -12.58 10.48 -36.45
C GLY A 271 -13.69 9.82 -37.26
N SER A 272 -13.64 8.49 -37.48
CA SER A 272 -14.72 7.76 -38.17
C SER A 272 -15.99 7.61 -37.33
N LEU A 273 -15.87 7.55 -36.01
CA LEU A 273 -17.01 7.47 -35.09
C LEU A 273 -17.60 8.83 -34.75
N PHE A 274 -16.81 9.90 -34.86
CA PHE A 274 -17.17 11.23 -34.35
C PHE A 274 -18.48 11.78 -34.91
N ARG A 275 -18.76 11.55 -36.20
CA ARG A 275 -19.98 12.04 -36.89
C ARG A 275 -21.18 11.11 -36.75
N GLN A 276 -21.02 9.97 -36.10
CA GLN A 276 -22.13 9.05 -35.88
C GLN A 276 -23.02 9.57 -34.75
N SER A 277 -24.33 9.36 -34.88
CA SER A 277 -25.32 9.53 -33.81
C SER A 277 -25.12 8.48 -32.71
N ASP A 278 -25.96 8.49 -31.67
CA ASP A 278 -26.06 7.38 -30.69
C ASP A 278 -24.78 7.17 -29.86
N TRP A 279 -24.33 8.25 -29.23
CA TRP A 279 -23.37 8.17 -28.14
C TRP A 279 -24.14 7.90 -26.84
N ALA A 280 -23.68 6.93 -26.06
CA ALA A 280 -24.30 6.56 -24.79
C ALA A 280 -23.66 7.33 -23.63
N ASP A 281 -24.40 7.55 -22.55
CA ASP A 281 -23.81 8.14 -21.34
C ASP A 281 -22.72 7.22 -20.78
N ALA A 282 -21.57 7.82 -20.47
CA ALA A 282 -20.45 7.15 -19.81
C ALA A 282 -20.19 7.75 -18.42
N GLY A 283 -21.04 8.65 -17.92
CA GLY A 283 -20.97 9.26 -16.60
C GLY A 283 -19.95 10.41 -16.49
N GLN A 284 -20.14 11.29 -15.49
CA GLN A 284 -19.30 12.49 -15.27
C GLN A 284 -19.15 13.39 -16.51
N GLY A 285 -20.21 13.49 -17.33
CA GLY A 285 -20.24 14.27 -18.56
C GLY A 285 -19.46 13.66 -19.73
N TRP A 286 -19.00 12.42 -19.61
CA TRP A 286 -18.46 11.66 -20.72
C TRP A 286 -19.58 10.94 -21.45
N GLU A 287 -19.46 10.87 -22.77
CA GLU A 287 -20.24 9.98 -23.61
C GLU A 287 -19.31 8.91 -24.21
N GLY A 288 -19.84 7.73 -24.49
CA GLY A 288 -19.09 6.63 -25.08
C GLY A 288 -19.76 6.06 -26.31
N LYS A 289 -18.97 5.39 -27.14
CA LYS A 289 -19.44 4.65 -28.30
C LYS A 289 -18.60 3.39 -28.50
N ASP A 290 -19.28 2.27 -28.71
CA ASP A 290 -18.66 1.00 -29.05
C ASP A 290 -18.02 1.01 -30.44
N GLY A 291 -16.97 0.22 -30.58
CA GLY A 291 -16.31 -0.03 -31.85
C GLY A 291 -15.43 -1.27 -31.79
N GLU A 292 -14.85 -1.61 -32.92
CA GLU A 292 -13.83 -2.64 -33.03
C GLU A 292 -12.58 -2.07 -33.69
N LEU A 293 -11.43 -2.45 -33.17
CA LEU A 293 -10.14 -2.00 -33.68
C LEU A 293 -9.16 -3.16 -33.78
N ALA A 294 -8.43 -3.21 -34.89
CA ALA A 294 -7.18 -3.97 -35.01
C ALA A 294 -6.07 -2.98 -35.34
N LEU A 295 -5.14 -2.78 -34.42
CA LEU A 295 -3.94 -1.99 -34.70
C LEU A 295 -2.89 -2.85 -35.42
N THR A 296 -1.94 -2.20 -36.07
CA THR A 296 -0.83 -2.89 -36.74
C THR A 296 -0.09 -3.78 -35.75
N GLY A 297 0.09 -5.05 -36.13
CA GLY A 297 0.71 -6.07 -35.28
C GLY A 297 -0.23 -6.73 -34.28
N TRP A 298 -1.53 -6.39 -34.27
CA TRP A 298 -2.50 -7.13 -33.47
C TRP A 298 -2.87 -8.46 -34.13
N ALA A 299 -2.98 -9.51 -33.33
CA ALA A 299 -3.40 -10.83 -33.83
C ALA A 299 -4.87 -10.85 -34.28
N ALA A 300 -5.73 -10.04 -33.64
CA ALA A 300 -7.16 -9.98 -33.92
C ALA A 300 -7.74 -8.57 -33.72
N LYS A 301 -8.96 -8.36 -34.23
CA LYS A 301 -9.80 -7.21 -33.85
C LYS A 301 -10.25 -7.38 -32.40
N ARG A 302 -10.29 -6.28 -31.66
CA ARG A 302 -10.79 -6.25 -30.27
C ARG A 302 -11.84 -5.18 -30.09
N HIS A 303 -12.72 -5.41 -29.14
CA HIS A 303 -13.74 -4.45 -28.71
C HIS A 303 -13.06 -3.24 -28.06
N VAL A 304 -13.46 -2.06 -28.53
CA VAL A 304 -13.02 -0.77 -28.01
C VAL A 304 -14.20 0.11 -27.68
N VAL A 305 -14.06 0.93 -26.65
CA VAL A 305 -15.01 1.98 -26.31
C VAL A 305 -14.31 3.33 -26.45
N VAL A 306 -14.79 4.15 -27.38
CA VAL A 306 -14.33 5.53 -27.53
C VAL A 306 -15.15 6.40 -26.60
N LEU A 307 -14.49 7.04 -25.65
CA LEU A 307 -15.06 8.01 -24.74
C LEU A 307 -14.70 9.41 -25.20
N ARG A 308 -15.66 10.34 -25.14
CA ARG A 308 -15.46 11.76 -25.39
C ARG A 308 -16.13 12.62 -24.33
N ARG A 309 -15.58 13.81 -24.07
CA ARG A 309 -16.20 14.84 -23.25
C ARG A 309 -15.94 16.22 -23.86
N PRO A 310 -16.95 17.09 -23.99
CA PRO A 310 -16.74 18.45 -24.49
C PRO A 310 -15.85 19.24 -23.53
N LEU A 311 -14.85 19.93 -24.08
CA LEU A 311 -14.01 20.88 -23.38
C LEU A 311 -14.80 22.17 -23.14
N LYS A 312 -14.69 22.73 -21.93
CA LYS A 312 -15.31 24.01 -21.57
C LYS A 312 -14.23 25.08 -21.43
N GLY A 313 -14.39 26.21 -22.12
CA GLY A 313 -13.66 27.47 -21.86
C GLY A 313 -12.13 27.37 -21.80
N GLU A 314 -11.55 27.70 -20.63
CA GLU A 314 -10.11 27.90 -20.36
C GLU A 314 -9.20 26.71 -20.74
N ILE A 315 -9.72 25.48 -20.74
CA ILE A 315 -8.96 24.26 -21.09
C ILE A 315 -8.55 24.26 -22.58
N MET A 316 -9.27 25.00 -23.43
CA MET A 316 -8.89 25.19 -24.84
C MET A 316 -7.63 26.05 -25.01
N VAL A 317 -7.29 26.88 -24.00
CA VAL A 317 -6.17 27.85 -24.04
C VAL A 317 -4.93 27.30 -23.34
N ALA A 318 -5.09 26.48 -22.30
CA ALA A 318 -3.96 25.92 -21.52
C ALA A 318 -3.27 24.69 -22.15
N GLY A 319 -3.73 24.21 -23.31
CA GLY A 319 -3.24 22.98 -23.96
C GLY A 319 -1.81 23.03 -24.53
N GLU A 320 -1.10 24.16 -24.41
CA GLU A 320 0.28 24.30 -24.91
C GLU A 320 1.36 23.96 -23.85
N ASP A 321 1.07 24.03 -22.54
CA ASP A 321 2.12 24.03 -21.51
C ASP A 321 2.22 22.77 -20.62
N ASP A 322 1.17 21.94 -20.51
CA ASP A 322 1.20 20.75 -19.65
C ASP A 322 1.34 19.47 -20.49
N GLY A 323 2.44 18.71 -20.29
CA GLY A 323 2.88 17.55 -21.07
C GLY A 323 1.94 16.32 -21.15
N GLN A 324 0.65 16.47 -20.84
CA GLN A 324 -0.41 15.59 -21.29
C GLN A 324 -0.96 16.17 -22.61
N GLN A 325 -0.64 15.55 -23.76
CA GLN A 325 -1.18 16.00 -25.05
C GLN A 325 -2.72 15.96 -25.06
N LEU A 326 -3.33 17.08 -24.65
CA LEU A 326 -4.74 17.43 -24.77
C LEU A 326 -5.03 17.61 -26.26
N LEU A 327 -5.51 16.55 -26.89
CA LEU A 327 -6.00 16.63 -28.26
C LEU A 327 -7.44 17.12 -28.22
N GLY A 328 -7.61 18.45 -28.18
CA GLY A 328 -8.87 19.07 -28.55
C GLY A 328 -9.13 18.81 -30.04
N PHE A 329 -10.06 17.92 -30.37
CA PHE A 329 -10.64 17.95 -31.71
C PHE A 329 -11.51 19.20 -31.78
N VAL A 330 -10.99 20.23 -32.44
CA VAL A 330 -11.64 21.52 -32.66
C VAL A 330 -12.67 21.35 -33.77
N GLU A 331 -13.95 21.37 -33.43
CA GLU A 331 -15.02 21.54 -34.40
C GLU A 331 -15.01 22.97 -34.93
N ALA A 332 -14.53 23.18 -36.15
CA ALA A 332 -14.78 24.44 -36.85
C ALA A 332 -16.02 24.26 -37.73
N ASP A 333 -17.21 24.55 -37.20
CA ASP A 333 -18.39 24.73 -38.05
C ASP A 333 -18.28 26.08 -38.78
N ARG A 334 -17.46 26.08 -39.86
CA ARG A 334 -17.20 27.27 -40.69
C ARG A 334 -18.45 27.82 -41.39
N LYS A 335 -19.63 27.20 -41.24
CA LYS A 335 -20.87 27.64 -41.90
C LYS A 335 -21.89 28.33 -40.98
N THR A 336 -21.76 28.29 -39.65
CA THR A 336 -22.82 28.81 -38.76
C THR A 336 -22.36 29.75 -37.63
N GLY A 337 -21.07 30.06 -37.51
CA GLY A 337 -20.58 31.07 -36.55
C GLY A 337 -20.78 30.69 -35.08
N LYS A 338 -21.03 29.42 -34.76
CA LYS A 338 -21.10 28.92 -33.37
C LYS A 338 -19.76 28.39 -32.88
N GLN A 339 -19.59 28.52 -31.55
CA GLN A 339 -18.42 28.13 -30.76
C GLN A 339 -17.78 26.82 -31.22
N ILE A 340 -16.44 26.88 -31.35
CA ILE A 340 -15.60 25.69 -31.49
C ILE A 340 -15.77 24.84 -30.23
N THR A 341 -16.40 23.67 -30.35
CA THR A 341 -16.44 22.70 -29.25
C THR A 341 -15.25 21.77 -29.41
N GLY A 342 -14.20 21.99 -28.61
CA GLY A 342 -13.12 21.03 -28.45
C GLY A 342 -13.61 19.79 -27.68
N TYR A 343 -13.07 18.61 -27.96
CA TYR A 343 -13.37 17.39 -27.18
C TYR A 343 -12.11 16.77 -26.61
N GLU A 344 -12.19 16.28 -25.37
CA GLU A 344 -11.24 15.35 -24.78
C GLU A 344 -11.63 13.91 -25.13
N TYR A 345 -10.66 13.03 -25.41
CA TYR A 345 -10.91 11.62 -25.74
C TYR A 345 -10.11 10.65 -24.89
N ALA A 346 -10.72 9.51 -24.61
CA ALA A 346 -10.06 8.29 -24.18
C ALA A 346 -10.58 7.12 -25.01
N VAL A 347 -9.73 6.12 -25.27
CA VAL A 347 -10.16 4.89 -25.92
C VAL A 347 -9.80 3.74 -25.00
N LEU A 348 -10.79 2.97 -24.62
CA LEU A 348 -10.65 1.76 -23.81
C LEU A 348 -10.69 0.54 -24.74
N VAL A 349 -9.93 -0.49 -24.40
CA VAL A 349 -9.97 -1.81 -25.05
C VAL A 349 -10.28 -2.86 -23.99
N THR A 350 -11.16 -3.79 -24.31
CA THR A 350 -11.66 -4.79 -23.36
C THR A 350 -12.11 -6.06 -24.09
N ASN A 351 -12.21 -7.16 -23.35
CA ASN A 351 -12.88 -8.40 -23.75
C ASN A 351 -14.11 -8.72 -22.89
N THR A 352 -14.60 -7.76 -22.10
CA THR A 352 -15.82 -7.87 -21.28
C THR A 352 -17.06 -7.37 -22.02
N GLY A 353 -18.23 -7.94 -21.71
CA GLY A 353 -19.53 -7.42 -22.19
C GLY A 353 -20.19 -6.37 -21.30
N TYR A 354 -19.45 -5.62 -20.47
CA TYR A 354 -20.02 -4.55 -19.65
C TYR A 354 -20.50 -3.39 -20.52
N ASP A 355 -21.55 -2.69 -20.08
CA ASP A 355 -22.04 -1.50 -20.76
C ASP A 355 -21.04 -0.33 -20.69
N ILE A 356 -21.25 0.67 -21.55
CA ILE A 356 -20.38 1.85 -21.68
C ILE A 356 -20.26 2.63 -20.36
N LEU A 357 -21.35 2.73 -19.59
CA LEU A 357 -21.37 3.46 -18.32
C LEU A 357 -20.49 2.76 -17.28
N ALA A 358 -20.63 1.43 -17.17
CA ALA A 358 -19.84 0.59 -16.30
C ALA A 358 -18.36 0.60 -16.70
N LEU A 359 -18.04 0.46 -18.00
CA LEU A 359 -16.65 0.54 -18.49
C LEU A 359 -16.02 1.90 -18.22
N GLY A 360 -16.77 2.99 -18.44
CA GLY A 360 -16.36 4.35 -18.11
C GLY A 360 -16.06 4.51 -16.61
N GLN A 361 -16.95 4.01 -15.74
CA GLN A 361 -16.75 4.08 -14.30
C GLN A 361 -15.58 3.21 -13.81
N LEU A 362 -15.52 1.95 -14.26
CA LEU A 362 -14.44 1.02 -13.96
C LEU A 362 -13.08 1.59 -14.36
N TYR A 363 -12.98 2.28 -15.49
CA TYR A 363 -11.70 2.90 -15.87
C TYR A 363 -11.39 4.16 -15.04
N ARG A 364 -12.38 4.98 -14.70
CA ARG A 364 -12.18 6.14 -13.81
C ARG A 364 -11.69 5.72 -12.42
N ASP A 365 -12.28 4.67 -11.85
CA ASP A 365 -11.90 4.16 -10.53
C ASP A 365 -10.45 3.66 -10.47
N ARG A 366 -9.84 3.31 -11.61
CA ARG A 366 -8.41 2.99 -11.70
C ARG A 366 -7.51 4.17 -11.27
N ALA A 367 -8.00 5.41 -11.32
CA ALA A 367 -7.23 6.57 -10.83
C ALA A 367 -6.87 6.44 -9.34
N ASP A 368 -7.63 5.66 -8.54
CA ASP A 368 -7.32 5.41 -7.13
C ASP A 368 -5.98 4.69 -6.92
N ALA A 369 -5.50 3.98 -7.95
CA ALA A 369 -4.21 3.30 -7.95
C ALA A 369 -3.03 4.28 -7.73
N GLU A 370 -3.18 5.55 -8.12
CA GLU A 370 -2.17 6.60 -7.88
C GLU A 370 -2.10 6.98 -6.40
N ASN A 371 -3.24 7.04 -5.69
CA ASN A 371 -3.27 7.32 -4.26
C ASN A 371 -2.53 6.24 -3.46
N ALA A 372 -2.73 4.97 -3.84
CA ALA A 372 -1.99 3.86 -3.24
C ALA A 372 -0.47 3.97 -3.48
N PHE A 373 -0.04 4.40 -4.67
CA PHE A 373 1.38 4.62 -4.96
C PHE A 373 1.95 5.78 -4.15
N ASP A 374 1.23 6.88 -4.09
CA ASP A 374 1.67 8.06 -3.36
C ASP A 374 1.84 7.73 -1.87
N ALA A 375 0.86 7.06 -1.27
CA ALA A 375 0.93 6.57 0.09
C ALA A 375 2.15 5.65 0.31
N LEU A 376 2.34 4.61 -0.53
CA LEU A 376 3.47 3.68 -0.43
C LEU A 376 4.82 4.43 -0.51
N LYS A 377 5.00 5.31 -1.49
CA LYS A 377 6.26 6.05 -1.68
C LYS A 377 6.54 7.05 -0.57
N ASN A 378 5.52 7.81 -0.17
CA ASN A 378 5.70 8.95 0.73
C ASN A 378 5.60 8.55 2.21
N GLN A 379 4.70 7.62 2.55
CA GLN A 379 4.44 7.29 3.96
C GLN A 379 5.05 5.97 4.41
N TRP A 380 5.29 5.03 3.49
CA TRP A 380 5.82 3.70 3.82
C TRP A 380 7.31 3.53 3.48
N GLY A 381 7.92 4.55 2.88
CA GLY A 381 9.32 4.50 2.47
C GLY A 381 9.57 3.51 1.32
N TRP A 382 8.57 3.26 0.48
CA TRP A 382 8.71 2.32 -0.63
C TRP A 382 9.74 2.81 -1.65
N GLY A 383 10.76 1.98 -1.88
CA GLY A 383 11.97 2.32 -2.62
C GLY A 383 12.95 3.27 -1.91
N GLY A 384 12.82 3.43 -0.60
CA GLY A 384 13.76 4.18 0.25
C GLY A 384 14.83 3.30 0.92
N PHE A 385 14.44 2.08 1.33
CA PHE A 385 15.35 1.05 1.86
C PHE A 385 16.19 0.47 0.72
N THR A 386 17.27 1.17 0.38
CA THR A 386 18.13 0.87 -0.77
C THR A 386 19.49 0.35 -0.33
N THR A 387 20.01 -0.59 -1.11
CA THR A 387 21.33 -1.22 -0.99
C THR A 387 22.07 -1.16 -2.32
N HIS A 388 23.34 -1.55 -2.37
CA HIS A 388 24.07 -1.63 -3.64
C HIS A 388 23.52 -2.70 -4.57
N ASP A 389 23.13 -3.87 -4.07
CA ASP A 389 22.51 -4.94 -4.84
C ASP A 389 21.00 -4.74 -4.99
N LEU A 390 20.49 -5.15 -6.15
CA LEU A 390 19.07 -5.07 -6.50
C LEU A 390 18.23 -6.08 -5.70
N ALA A 391 18.78 -7.25 -5.39
CA ALA A 391 18.11 -8.33 -4.66
C ALA A 391 17.55 -7.86 -3.30
N ARG A 392 18.35 -7.17 -2.48
CA ARG A 392 17.86 -6.63 -1.20
C ARG A 392 16.91 -5.45 -1.37
N CYS A 393 17.03 -4.65 -2.44
CA CYS A 393 16.05 -3.61 -2.75
C CYS A 393 14.68 -4.23 -3.08
N GLN A 394 14.66 -5.33 -3.84
CA GLN A 394 13.49 -6.14 -4.11
C GLN A 394 12.87 -6.74 -2.84
N LEU A 395 13.72 -7.32 -1.98
CA LEU A 395 13.29 -7.85 -0.68
C LEU A 395 12.62 -6.76 0.16
N ALA A 396 13.20 -5.56 0.20
CA ALA A 396 12.63 -4.44 0.93
C ALA A 396 11.34 -3.89 0.34
N ALA A 397 11.20 -3.87 -0.99
CA ALA A 397 9.95 -3.50 -1.64
C ALA A 397 8.81 -4.44 -1.22
N ARG A 398 9.06 -5.75 -1.19
CA ARG A 398 8.06 -6.76 -0.78
C ARG A 398 7.72 -6.66 0.69
N ALA A 399 8.70 -6.49 1.57
CA ALA A 399 8.45 -6.38 3.02
C ALA A 399 7.67 -5.12 3.37
N VAL A 400 7.98 -3.98 2.74
CA VAL A 400 7.21 -2.74 2.92
C VAL A 400 5.76 -2.94 2.46
N ALA A 401 5.54 -3.62 1.32
CA ALA A 401 4.20 -3.94 0.84
C ALA A 401 3.42 -4.84 1.80
N LEU A 402 4.08 -5.83 2.41
CA LEU A 402 3.47 -6.73 3.38
C LEU A 402 3.04 -6.01 4.67
N VAL A 403 3.93 -5.20 5.24
CA VAL A 403 3.62 -4.41 6.45
C VAL A 403 2.52 -3.39 6.16
N TYR A 404 2.52 -2.79 4.96
CA TYR A 404 1.44 -1.92 4.48
C TYR A 404 0.09 -2.65 4.43
N ASN A 405 0.04 -3.87 3.86
CA ASN A 405 -1.19 -4.66 3.80
C ASN A 405 -1.74 -4.93 5.21
N TRP A 406 -0.92 -5.45 6.11
CA TRP A 406 -1.33 -5.76 7.48
C TRP A 406 -1.86 -4.53 8.21
N TRP A 407 -1.14 -3.41 8.14
CA TRP A 407 -1.58 -2.17 8.75
C TRP A 407 -2.88 -1.66 8.12
N SER A 408 -2.99 -1.68 6.80
CA SER A 408 -4.18 -1.21 6.09
C SER A 408 -5.43 -2.01 6.48
N LEU A 409 -5.31 -3.32 6.66
CA LEU A 409 -6.44 -4.17 7.07
C LEU A 409 -6.79 -3.97 8.54
N PHE A 410 -5.79 -3.83 9.42
CA PHE A 410 -6.01 -3.45 10.82
C PHE A 410 -6.74 -2.11 10.95
N VAL A 411 -6.29 -1.09 10.22
CA VAL A 411 -6.95 0.23 10.19
C VAL A 411 -8.38 0.12 9.66
N ARG A 412 -8.63 -0.78 8.70
CA ARG A 412 -9.98 -1.00 8.17
C ARG A 412 -10.92 -1.65 9.20
N LEU A 413 -10.41 -2.46 10.13
CA LEU A 413 -11.19 -2.92 11.29
C LEU A 413 -11.51 -1.78 12.26
N ALA A 414 -10.56 -0.87 12.48
CA ALA A 414 -10.76 0.29 13.36
C ALA A 414 -11.67 1.37 12.75
N ASN A 415 -11.73 1.47 11.42
CA ASN A 415 -12.56 2.42 10.68
C ASN A 415 -13.20 1.78 9.42
N PRO A 416 -14.27 0.98 9.59
CA PRO A 416 -14.88 0.22 8.50
C PRO A 416 -15.56 1.10 7.44
N GLU A 417 -16.05 2.29 7.82
CA GLU A 417 -16.78 3.19 6.92
C GLU A 417 -15.84 3.81 5.88
N ALA A 418 -14.68 4.31 6.30
CA ALA A 418 -13.75 5.04 5.43
C ALA A 418 -12.31 4.52 5.54
N ARG A 419 -11.61 4.45 4.39
CA ARG A 419 -10.18 4.15 4.41
C ARG A 419 -9.44 5.31 5.09
N ARG A 420 -8.40 4.99 5.86
CA ARG A 420 -7.43 5.99 6.36
C ARG A 420 -6.04 5.59 5.89
N GLU A 421 -5.37 6.51 5.21
CA GLU A 421 -3.98 6.34 4.79
C GLU A 421 -3.03 6.52 5.98
N ALA A 422 -1.78 6.08 5.84
CA ALA A 422 -0.80 6.16 6.92
C ALA A 422 -0.60 7.58 7.49
N ILE A 423 -0.74 8.62 6.65
CA ILE A 423 -0.61 10.02 7.06
C ILE A 423 -1.67 10.43 8.10
N THR A 424 -2.86 9.81 8.08
CA THR A 424 -3.93 10.08 9.06
C THR A 424 -4.11 8.95 10.06
N SER A 425 -3.89 7.69 9.67
CA SER A 425 -4.08 6.53 10.55
C SER A 425 -3.01 6.43 11.63
N ARG A 426 -1.74 6.75 11.33
CA ARG A 426 -0.66 6.64 12.32
C ARG A 426 -0.75 7.74 13.39
N PRO A 427 -0.95 9.03 13.07
CA PRO A 427 -1.20 10.03 14.11
C PRO A 427 -2.42 9.67 14.98
N TRP A 428 -3.46 9.06 14.41
CA TRP A 428 -4.64 8.69 15.17
C TRP A 428 -4.43 7.44 16.06
N LEU A 429 -3.77 6.41 15.55
CA LEU A 429 -3.68 5.07 16.17
C LEU A 429 -2.30 4.71 16.73
N MET A 430 -1.30 5.61 16.65
CA MET A 430 0.06 5.35 17.13
C MET A 430 0.71 6.53 17.88
N SER A 431 0.06 7.68 18.06
CA SER A 431 0.74 8.85 18.62
C SER A 431 0.77 8.91 20.15
N SER A 432 0.13 7.97 20.85
CA SER A 432 0.20 7.94 22.32
C SER A 432 1.59 7.58 22.80
N VAL A 433 2.03 8.23 23.87
CA VAL A 433 3.19 7.75 24.65
C VAL A 433 2.73 6.56 25.50
N GLY A 434 3.44 5.44 25.43
CA GLY A 434 3.23 4.29 26.28
C GLY A 434 4.29 4.21 27.36
N HIS A 435 3.90 3.94 28.61
CA HIS A 435 4.82 3.69 29.72
C HIS A 435 4.51 2.34 30.35
N ARG A 436 5.51 1.45 30.39
CA ARG A 436 5.43 0.11 30.96
C ARG A 436 5.79 0.14 32.44
N THR A 437 4.95 -0.47 33.26
CA THR A 437 5.23 -0.76 34.66
C THR A 437 5.03 -2.25 34.93
N GLU A 438 5.80 -2.78 35.87
CA GLU A 438 5.68 -4.16 36.32
C GLU A 438 5.47 -4.15 37.83
N HIS A 439 4.34 -4.71 38.27
CA HIS A 439 4.01 -4.79 39.69
C HIS A 439 3.27 -6.10 39.96
N ALA A 440 3.68 -6.84 40.99
CA ALA A 440 3.07 -8.11 41.40
C ALA A 440 2.94 -9.15 40.25
N GLY A 441 3.92 -9.22 39.35
CA GLY A 441 3.92 -10.16 38.22
C GLY A 441 3.00 -9.75 37.05
N GLN A 442 2.35 -8.58 37.13
CA GLN A 442 1.54 -8.04 36.05
C GLN A 442 2.28 -6.90 35.35
N THR A 443 2.41 -7.00 34.03
CA THR A 443 2.87 -5.91 33.17
C THR A 443 1.69 -5.02 32.79
N THR A 444 1.80 -3.72 33.01
CA THR A 444 0.81 -2.72 32.62
C THR A 444 1.44 -1.70 31.68
N ILE A 445 0.74 -1.33 30.60
CA ILE A 445 1.16 -0.24 29.71
C ILE A 445 0.16 0.90 29.83
N THR A 446 0.59 2.00 30.42
CA THR A 446 -0.19 3.23 30.53
C THR A 446 -0.04 4.04 29.26
N LEU A 447 -1.16 4.38 28.61
CA LEU A 447 -1.18 5.17 27.38
C LEU A 447 -1.59 6.61 27.66
N THR A 448 -0.73 7.56 27.30
CA THR A 448 -1.00 8.99 27.35
C THR A 448 -1.30 9.50 25.94
N GLY A 449 -2.53 9.98 25.73
CA GLY A 449 -2.98 10.51 24.44
C GLY A 449 -2.34 11.84 24.09
N LEU A 450 -1.77 11.95 22.87
CA LEU A 450 -1.26 13.20 22.30
C LEU A 450 -2.09 13.71 21.11
N HIS A 451 -3.10 12.94 20.67
CA HIS A 451 -3.96 13.29 19.55
C HIS A 451 -5.30 13.84 20.03
N ALA A 452 -5.84 14.86 19.36
CA ALA A 452 -7.13 15.47 19.72
C ALA A 452 -8.30 14.47 19.77
N TYR A 453 -8.25 13.44 18.91
CA TYR A 453 -9.22 12.35 18.87
C TYR A 453 -8.78 11.08 19.62
N PHE A 454 -7.97 11.20 20.67
CA PHE A 454 -7.49 10.07 21.48
C PHE A 454 -8.63 9.18 21.99
N GLU A 455 -9.72 9.77 22.47
CA GLU A 455 -10.88 9.01 22.96
C GLU A 455 -11.56 8.18 21.86
N LYS A 456 -11.65 8.73 20.64
CA LYS A 456 -12.15 7.97 19.48
C LYS A 456 -11.21 6.83 19.13
N ALA A 457 -9.89 7.06 19.18
CA ALA A 457 -8.89 6.02 18.95
C ALA A 457 -8.98 4.91 20.00
N ARG A 458 -9.12 5.26 21.28
CA ARG A 458 -9.28 4.33 22.40
C ARG A 458 -10.50 3.43 22.20
N THR A 459 -11.65 4.02 21.88
CA THR A 459 -12.88 3.25 21.62
C THR A 459 -12.71 2.32 20.42
N ALA A 460 -12.16 2.80 19.30
CA ALA A 460 -11.93 1.99 18.11
C ALA A 460 -10.98 0.81 18.38
N LEU A 461 -9.84 1.05 19.04
CA LEU A 461 -8.86 0.02 19.35
C LEU A 461 -9.40 -1.02 20.35
N LYS A 462 -10.15 -0.60 21.37
CA LYS A 462 -10.82 -1.52 22.30
C LYS A 462 -11.86 -2.39 21.59
N HIS A 463 -12.61 -1.83 20.64
CA HIS A 463 -13.56 -2.60 19.84
C HIS A 463 -12.82 -3.63 18.97
N VAL A 464 -11.76 -3.24 18.27
CA VAL A 464 -10.94 -4.17 17.47
C VAL A 464 -10.41 -5.32 18.34
N SER A 465 -9.85 -5.00 19.53
CA SER A 465 -9.38 -6.00 20.48
C SER A 465 -10.50 -6.96 20.92
N ALA A 466 -11.64 -6.44 21.37
CA ALA A 466 -12.77 -7.26 21.80
C ALA A 466 -13.28 -8.19 20.67
N MET A 467 -13.31 -7.69 19.44
CA MET A 467 -13.69 -8.48 18.27
C MET A 467 -12.69 -9.59 17.96
N LEU A 468 -11.38 -9.31 18.02
CA LEU A 468 -10.33 -10.32 17.85
C LEU A 468 -10.42 -11.41 18.94
N GLN A 469 -10.62 -11.02 20.20
CA GLN A 469 -10.80 -11.97 21.31
C GLN A 469 -12.03 -12.85 21.11
N GLY A 470 -13.15 -12.28 20.66
CA GLY A 470 -14.33 -13.07 20.28
C GLY A 470 -14.07 -14.08 19.16
N TRP A 471 -13.23 -13.72 18.17
CA TRP A 471 -12.82 -14.64 17.12
C TRP A 471 -11.85 -15.72 17.58
N VAL A 472 -11.01 -15.46 18.59
CA VAL A 472 -10.17 -16.50 19.21
C VAL A 472 -11.04 -17.59 19.84
N VAL A 473 -12.05 -17.20 20.63
CA VAL A 473 -12.99 -18.14 21.25
C VAL A 473 -13.70 -18.97 20.17
N ARG A 474 -14.26 -18.30 19.15
CA ARG A 474 -14.95 -18.97 18.05
C ARG A 474 -14.03 -19.93 17.28
N ALA A 475 -12.79 -19.54 17.00
CA ALA A 475 -11.83 -20.37 16.28
C ALA A 475 -11.47 -21.64 17.09
N ALA A 476 -11.43 -21.55 18.42
CA ALA A 476 -11.15 -22.68 19.30
C ALA A 476 -12.32 -23.67 19.41
N GLU A 477 -13.57 -23.22 19.26
CA GLU A 477 -14.78 -24.05 19.37
C GLU A 477 -15.09 -24.87 18.10
N GLN A 478 -14.52 -24.51 16.95
CA GLN A 478 -14.84 -25.17 15.69
C GLN A 478 -14.05 -26.46 15.47
N LEU A 479 -14.78 -27.53 15.10
CA LEU A 479 -14.20 -28.83 14.69
C LEU A 479 -13.34 -28.74 13.42
N ASN A 480 -13.52 -27.68 12.62
CA ASN A 480 -12.72 -27.38 11.41
C ASN A 480 -11.70 -26.27 11.69
N PRO A 481 -10.54 -26.25 11.00
CA PRO A 481 -9.43 -25.33 11.26
C PRO A 481 -9.71 -23.92 10.69
N VAL A 482 -10.68 -23.20 11.26
CA VAL A 482 -10.90 -21.79 10.95
C VAL A 482 -9.97 -20.95 11.81
N THR A 483 -9.10 -20.18 11.18
CA THR A 483 -8.17 -19.28 11.88
C THR A 483 -8.83 -17.92 12.16
N VAL A 484 -8.34 -17.20 13.18
CA VAL A 484 -8.71 -15.80 13.43
C VAL A 484 -8.49 -14.93 12.19
N TRP A 485 -7.46 -15.22 11.40
CA TRP A 485 -7.19 -14.52 10.14
C TRP A 485 -8.32 -14.69 9.12
N ASN A 486 -8.85 -15.90 8.95
CA ASN A 486 -10.01 -16.14 8.08
C ASN A 486 -11.24 -15.35 8.57
N LEU A 487 -11.48 -15.34 9.89
CA LEU A 487 -12.60 -14.61 10.49
C LEU A 487 -12.49 -13.08 10.30
N VAL A 488 -11.28 -12.52 10.42
CA VAL A 488 -10.98 -11.12 10.08
C VAL A 488 -11.37 -10.83 8.63
N CYS A 489 -10.87 -11.65 7.69
CA CYS A 489 -11.14 -11.46 6.27
C CYS A 489 -12.63 -11.62 5.94
N ASP A 490 -13.33 -12.59 6.52
CA ASP A 490 -14.77 -12.78 6.36
C ASP A 490 -15.59 -11.61 6.91
N HIS A 491 -15.16 -11.03 8.02
CA HIS A 491 -15.76 -9.80 8.54
C HIS A 491 -15.55 -8.64 7.57
N LEU A 492 -14.31 -8.41 7.11
CA LEU A 492 -14.01 -7.34 6.16
C LEU A 492 -14.78 -7.51 4.85
N LYS A 493 -14.86 -8.72 4.29
CA LYS A 493 -15.67 -8.98 3.09
C LYS A 493 -17.14 -8.59 3.29
N ARG A 494 -17.75 -8.99 4.41
CA ARG A 494 -19.16 -8.67 4.71
C ARG A 494 -19.40 -7.18 4.90
N VAL A 495 -18.55 -6.51 5.67
CA VAL A 495 -18.69 -5.08 5.98
C VAL A 495 -18.44 -4.21 4.75
N LEU A 496 -17.54 -4.64 3.85
CA LEU A 496 -17.09 -3.82 2.73
C LEU A 496 -17.81 -4.12 1.42
N ALA A 497 -18.26 -5.35 1.20
CA ALA A 497 -19.05 -5.72 0.01
C ALA A 497 -20.56 -5.47 0.20
N GLY A 498 -21.02 -5.09 1.40
CA GLY A 498 -22.43 -4.82 1.68
C GLY A 498 -23.34 -6.06 1.66
N VAL A 499 -22.77 -7.28 1.69
CA VAL A 499 -23.55 -8.53 1.66
C VAL A 499 -24.01 -8.88 3.08
N GLY A 500 -25.16 -8.32 3.47
CA GLY A 500 -25.89 -8.59 4.72
C GLY A 500 -27.11 -7.66 4.86
N PRO A 501 -28.10 -7.99 5.72
CA PRO A 501 -29.18 -7.04 6.02
C PRO A 501 -28.58 -5.74 6.57
N PRO A 502 -29.20 -4.57 6.30
CA PRO A 502 -28.64 -3.28 6.69
C PRO A 502 -28.30 -3.29 8.18
N PRO A 503 -27.09 -2.87 8.58
CA PRO A 503 -26.72 -2.89 9.98
C PRO A 503 -27.61 -1.94 10.78
N THR A 504 -28.31 -2.44 11.80
CA THR A 504 -28.84 -1.62 12.90
C THR A 504 -27.68 -1.25 13.82
N HIS A 505 -26.79 -0.39 13.33
CA HIS A 505 -25.83 0.26 14.20
C HIS A 505 -26.27 1.70 14.46
N ARG A 506 -26.60 2.01 15.72
CA ARG A 506 -26.53 3.39 16.19
C ARG A 506 -25.06 3.78 16.19
N PHE A 507 -24.64 4.51 15.18
CA PHE A 507 -23.32 5.15 15.14
C PHE A 507 -23.44 6.67 15.24
N LEU A 508 -22.38 7.22 15.85
CA LEU A 508 -22.16 8.64 16.10
C LEU A 508 -22.24 9.43 14.80
N GLU A 509 -22.90 10.58 14.84
CA GLU A 509 -22.94 11.54 13.74
C GLU A 509 -21.51 11.94 13.34
N ASN A 510 -21.10 11.47 12.17
CA ASN A 510 -19.91 11.95 11.47
C ASN A 510 -20.22 13.34 10.91
N HIS A 511 -19.98 14.40 11.68
CA HIS A 511 -19.74 15.71 11.09
C HIS A 511 -18.33 15.73 10.48
N ALA A 512 -18.16 15.04 9.35
CA ALA A 512 -16.98 15.11 8.50
C ALA A 512 -17.12 16.19 7.41
N ASN A 513 -17.76 17.32 7.75
CA ASN A 513 -17.62 18.57 7.02
C ASN A 513 -16.74 19.50 7.86
N GLY A 514 -15.43 19.43 7.63
CA GLY A 514 -14.46 20.37 8.20
C GLY A 514 -13.16 19.72 8.65
N ILE A 515 -12.16 19.74 7.76
CA ILE A 515 -10.70 19.88 8.01
C ILE A 515 -10.10 19.05 9.17
N GLY A 516 -9.19 18.11 8.82
CA GLY A 516 -8.25 17.47 9.75
C GLY A 516 -7.70 16.14 9.28
#